data_AF-A0A6I1K0E9-F1
#
_entry.id   AF-A0A6I1K0E9-F1
#
_cell.length_a   1.000
_cell.length_b   1.000
_cell.length_c   1.000
_cell.angle_alpha   90.00
_cell.angle_beta   90.00
_cell.angle_gamma   90.00
#
_symmetry.space_group_name_H-M   'P 1'
#
loop_
_entity.id
_entity.type
_entity.pdbx_description
1 polymer ?
#
loop_
_entity_poly.entity_id
_entity_poly.type
_entity_poly.pdbx_seq_one_letter_code
_entity_poly.pdbx_strand_id
1 'polypeptide(L)'
;MKRSQHIRLVLVGSLSTAALAGGANEAQAQSTPTRAYALQGNAFTNDHYLSYAGYYHAPYRAWFPHRYNYFDPQQQKYFHGGVWTEQPHQSFTNISTPLPQAVSAAIAKQPKPPVQSSTTHRSGFGSTSRSSWGGIGS
;
A
#
# COMPACT_ATOMS: atom_id res chain seq x y z
N MET A 1 -58.99 13.80 26.45
CA MET A 1 -58.19 15.05 26.31
C MET A 1 -56.76 14.67 26.01
N LYS A 2 -56.25 15.05 24.82
CA LYS A 2 -54.94 14.66 24.29
C LYS A 2 -53.81 15.46 24.95
N ARG A 3 -52.73 14.79 25.35
CA ARG A 3 -51.44 15.40 25.74
C ARG A 3 -50.65 15.73 24.48
N SER A 4 -50.06 16.92 24.41
CA SER A 4 -49.11 17.31 23.35
C SER A 4 -47.76 17.65 23.99
N GLN A 5 -46.69 17.03 23.52
CA GLN A 5 -45.31 17.37 23.81
C GLN A 5 -44.62 17.55 22.45
N HIS A 6 -44.04 18.73 22.23
CA HIS A 6 -43.41 19.11 20.96
C HIS A 6 -41.93 18.66 20.94
N ILE A 7 -41.55 17.86 19.95
CA ILE A 7 -40.15 17.54 19.65
C ILE A 7 -39.79 18.28 18.37
N ARG A 8 -38.76 19.13 18.43
CA ARG A 8 -38.21 19.85 17.27
C ARG A 8 -36.96 19.13 16.78
N LEU A 9 -37.03 18.58 15.57
CA LEU A 9 -35.89 17.99 14.87
C LEU A 9 -35.24 19.08 14.01
N VAL A 10 -33.96 19.39 14.24
CA VAL A 10 -33.20 20.32 13.38
C VAL A 10 -32.50 19.49 12.31
N LEU A 11 -32.92 19.67 11.07
CA LEU A 11 -32.35 19.06 9.88
C LEU A 11 -31.21 19.95 9.35
N VAL A 12 -29.96 19.53 9.50
CA VAL A 12 -28.80 20.17 8.85
C VAL A 12 -28.50 19.39 7.57
N GLY A 13 -29.04 19.84 6.43
CA GLY A 13 -28.64 19.42 5.08
C GLY A 13 -27.46 20.27 4.60
N SER A 14 -26.31 19.67 4.28
CA SER A 14 -25.93 19.13 2.96
C SER A 14 -25.28 20.19 2.05
N LEU A 15 -23.95 20.07 1.87
CA LEU A 15 -23.27 20.56 0.68
C LEU A 15 -22.53 19.40 0.03
N SER A 16 -23.22 18.77 -0.92
CA SER A 16 -22.68 17.77 -1.82
C SER A 16 -21.77 18.47 -2.85
N THR A 17 -20.50 18.07 -2.89
CA THR A 17 -19.70 18.16 -4.11
C THR A 17 -19.46 16.75 -4.61
N ALA A 18 -20.11 16.42 -5.72
CA ALA A 18 -19.99 15.14 -6.39
C ALA A 18 -18.65 15.08 -7.14
N ALA A 19 -17.84 14.07 -6.85
CA ALA A 19 -16.84 13.54 -7.78
C ALA A 19 -17.00 12.01 -7.78
N LEU A 20 -17.51 11.50 -8.91
CA LEU A 20 -17.67 10.08 -9.21
C LEU A 20 -16.32 9.36 -9.18
N ALA A 21 -16.19 8.34 -8.33
CA ALA A 21 -15.69 7.00 -8.68
C ALA A 21 -15.59 6.11 -7.42
N GLY A 22 -16.52 5.16 -7.29
CA GLY A 22 -16.27 3.81 -6.78
C GLY A 22 -15.68 3.62 -5.38
N GLY A 23 -16.56 3.37 -4.40
CA GLY A 23 -16.46 2.22 -3.50
C GLY A 23 -15.37 2.20 -2.43
N ALA A 24 -15.80 2.50 -1.19
CA ALA A 24 -15.22 2.07 0.09
C ALA A 24 -13.74 2.40 0.36
N ASN A 25 -13.49 3.26 1.34
CA ASN A 25 -12.97 2.83 2.65
C ASN A 25 -12.68 4.06 3.51
N GLU A 26 -13.14 3.97 4.75
CA GLU A 26 -12.95 4.93 5.82
C GLU A 26 -11.47 5.20 6.01
N ALA A 27 -11.10 6.49 5.97
CA ALA A 27 -9.76 6.95 6.24
C ALA A 27 -9.44 6.79 7.74
N GLN A 28 -9.12 5.56 8.15
CA GLN A 28 -8.32 5.33 9.34
C GLN A 28 -6.90 5.78 9.02
N ALA A 29 -6.53 6.95 9.53
CA ALA A 29 -5.16 7.39 9.66
C ALA A 29 -4.41 6.41 10.59
N GLN A 30 -3.96 5.29 10.03
CA GLN A 30 -3.05 4.36 10.68
C GLN A 30 -1.64 4.68 10.22
N SER A 31 -0.87 5.23 11.17
CA SER A 31 0.58 5.32 11.17
C SER A 31 1.17 4.17 10.37
N THR A 32 1.73 4.44 9.20
CA THR A 32 2.19 3.40 8.29
C THR A 32 3.37 2.69 8.96
N PRO A 33 3.23 1.46 9.49
CA PRO A 33 4.41 0.69 9.83
C PRO A 33 5.21 0.56 8.53
N THR A 34 6.52 0.76 8.58
CA THR A 34 7.42 0.53 7.45
C THR A 34 6.97 -0.77 6.79
N ARG A 35 6.60 -0.75 5.50
CA ARG A 35 5.82 -1.84 4.86
C ARG A 35 6.44 -3.25 5.03
N ALA A 36 7.73 -3.33 5.32
CA ALA A 36 8.43 -4.56 5.73
C ALA A 36 7.97 -5.13 7.08
N TYR A 37 7.76 -4.28 8.11
CA TYR A 37 7.25 -4.67 9.43
C TYR A 37 5.84 -5.25 9.35
N ALA A 38 5.03 -4.80 8.39
CA ALA A 38 3.69 -5.35 8.17
C ALA A 38 3.70 -6.79 7.61
N LEU A 39 4.82 -7.27 7.06
CA LEU A 39 4.96 -8.63 6.55
C LEU A 39 5.60 -9.58 7.57
N GLN A 40 6.47 -9.04 8.44
CA GLN A 40 7.20 -9.84 9.40
C GLN A 40 6.35 -10.08 10.66
N GLY A 41 6.20 -11.35 11.06
CA GLY A 41 5.47 -11.72 12.28
C GLY A 41 3.94 -11.76 12.13
N ASN A 42 3.40 -11.28 11.02
CA ASN A 42 1.96 -11.36 10.74
C ASN A 42 1.59 -12.67 10.04
N ALA A 43 0.46 -13.24 10.43
CA ALA A 43 -0.14 -14.36 9.73
C ALA A 43 -1.07 -13.84 8.63
N PHE A 44 -1.04 -14.49 7.48
CA PHE A 44 -1.87 -14.15 6.32
C PHE A 44 -2.76 -15.32 5.96
N THR A 45 -4.00 -15.00 5.58
CA THR A 45 -4.94 -15.98 5.02
C THR A 45 -4.57 -16.32 3.58
N ASN A 46 -5.02 -17.47 3.12
CA ASN A 46 -4.89 -17.88 1.74
C ASN A 46 -5.53 -16.83 0.81
N ASP A 47 -4.93 -16.62 -0.36
CA ASP A 47 -5.31 -15.58 -1.34
C ASP A 47 -5.19 -14.13 -0.84
N HIS A 48 -4.52 -13.86 0.29
CA HIS A 48 -4.25 -12.47 0.69
C HIS A 48 -3.40 -11.77 -0.37
N TYR A 49 -3.92 -10.68 -0.93
CA TYR A 49 -3.29 -9.99 -2.05
C TYR A 49 -2.38 -8.84 -1.59
N LEU A 50 -1.15 -8.83 -2.10
CA LEU A 50 -0.23 -7.71 -2.02
C LEU A 50 0.03 -7.17 -3.43
N SER A 51 -0.18 -5.88 -3.62
CA SER A 51 -0.06 -5.23 -4.94
C SER A 51 1.29 -5.41 -5.64
N TYR A 52 2.37 -5.60 -4.88
CA TYR A 52 3.74 -5.76 -5.40
C TYR A 52 4.27 -7.19 -5.33
N ALA A 53 3.58 -8.12 -4.66
CA ALA A 53 4.06 -9.49 -4.46
C ALA A 53 3.12 -10.57 -5.01
N GLY A 54 1.83 -10.26 -5.20
CA GLY A 54 0.81 -11.19 -5.66
C GLY A 54 -0.03 -11.78 -4.53
N TYR A 55 -0.53 -12.99 -4.73
CA TYR A 55 -1.40 -13.71 -3.81
C TYR A 55 -0.61 -14.60 -2.86
N TYR A 56 -0.88 -14.49 -1.57
CA TYR A 56 -0.29 -15.34 -0.56
C TYR A 56 -0.90 -16.74 -0.60
N HIS A 57 -0.07 -17.77 -0.67
CA HIS A 57 -0.52 -19.15 -0.54
C HIS A 57 -0.14 -19.68 0.84
N ALA A 58 -1.13 -19.84 1.72
CA ALA A 58 -0.90 -20.23 3.11
C ALA A 58 -0.17 -21.60 3.28
N PRO A 59 -0.46 -22.65 2.47
CA PRO A 59 0.28 -23.91 2.57
C PRO A 59 1.77 -23.80 2.20
N TYR A 60 2.11 -22.86 1.32
CA TYR A 60 3.48 -22.65 0.82
C TYR A 60 4.21 -21.51 1.51
N ARG A 61 3.49 -20.72 2.34
CA ARG A 61 4.02 -19.62 3.14
C ARG A 61 4.78 -18.57 2.31
N ALA A 62 4.30 -18.32 1.08
CA ALA A 62 4.93 -17.44 0.09
C ALA A 62 3.89 -16.77 -0.84
N TRP A 63 4.34 -15.78 -1.62
CA TRP A 63 3.51 -15.03 -2.57
C TRP A 63 3.74 -15.46 -4.02
N PHE A 64 2.66 -15.51 -4.80
CA PHE A 64 2.64 -16.01 -6.17
C PHE A 64 1.79 -15.13 -7.10
N PRO A 65 2.01 -15.19 -8.43
CA PRO A 65 1.29 -14.34 -9.39
C PRO A 65 -0.21 -14.64 -9.51
N HIS A 66 -0.61 -15.90 -9.32
CA HIS A 66 -2.00 -16.31 -9.39
C HIS A 66 -2.50 -16.74 -8.01
N ARG A 67 -3.83 -16.74 -7.84
CA ARG A 67 -4.51 -17.24 -6.65
C ARG A 67 -4.23 -18.73 -6.43
N TYR A 68 -4.43 -19.19 -5.20
CA TYR A 68 -4.30 -20.59 -4.86
C TYR A 68 -5.38 -21.41 -5.57
N ASN A 69 -4.95 -22.45 -6.30
CA ASN A 69 -5.81 -23.25 -7.18
C ASN A 69 -6.50 -22.43 -8.30
N TYR A 70 -5.83 -21.39 -8.81
CA TYR A 70 -6.28 -20.71 -10.02
C TYR A 70 -6.28 -21.68 -11.21
N PHE A 71 -7.40 -21.80 -11.91
CA PHE A 71 -7.52 -22.65 -13.09
C PHE A 71 -7.25 -21.87 -14.38
N ASP A 72 -6.33 -22.35 -15.21
CA ASP A 72 -6.10 -21.84 -16.55
C ASP A 72 -6.87 -22.68 -17.59
N PRO A 73 -7.87 -22.11 -18.28
CA PRO A 73 -8.66 -22.84 -19.27
C PRO A 73 -7.88 -23.18 -20.55
N GLN A 74 -6.77 -22.51 -20.85
CA GLN A 74 -5.97 -22.85 -22.04
C GLN A 74 -5.14 -24.10 -21.81
N GLN A 75 -4.55 -24.22 -20.62
CA GLN A 75 -3.69 -25.37 -20.24
C GLN A 75 -4.45 -26.49 -19.55
N GLN A 76 -5.70 -26.25 -19.13
CA GLN A 76 -6.51 -27.17 -18.33
C GLN A 76 -5.78 -27.61 -17.04
N LYS A 77 -5.11 -26.65 -16.38
CA LYS A 77 -4.29 -26.90 -15.19
C LYS A 77 -4.60 -25.91 -14.08
N TYR A 78 -4.32 -26.33 -12.84
CA TYR A 78 -4.41 -25.53 -11.63
C TYR A 78 -3.04 -25.03 -11.22
N PHE A 79 -2.94 -23.75 -10.93
CA PHE A 79 -1.75 -23.15 -10.37
C PHE A 79 -1.79 -23.17 -8.84
N HIS A 80 -0.74 -23.70 -8.24
CA HIS A 80 -0.54 -23.60 -6.80
C HIS A 80 0.96 -23.68 -6.47
N GLY A 81 1.44 -22.85 -5.55
CA GLY A 81 2.80 -22.97 -5.01
C GLY A 81 3.92 -22.77 -6.04
N GLY A 82 3.63 -22.11 -7.17
CA GLY A 82 4.60 -21.89 -8.24
C GLY A 82 4.62 -22.97 -9.33
N VAL A 83 3.74 -23.98 -9.24
CA VAL A 83 3.65 -25.07 -10.21
C VAL A 83 2.24 -25.18 -10.82
N TRP A 84 2.16 -25.80 -11.99
CA TRP A 84 0.91 -26.12 -12.69
C TRP A 84 0.66 -27.61 -12.66
N THR A 85 -0.52 -28.03 -12.19
CA THR A 85 -0.90 -29.44 -12.02
C THR A 85 -2.29 -29.71 -12.61
N GLU A 86 -2.60 -30.97 -12.90
CA GLU A 86 -3.90 -31.35 -13.48
C GLU A 86 -5.04 -31.32 -12.44
N GLN A 87 -4.70 -31.46 -11.16
CA GLN A 87 -5.65 -31.49 -10.06
C GLN A 87 -5.38 -30.34 -9.07
N PRO A 88 -6.41 -29.76 -8.45
CA PRO A 88 -6.21 -28.72 -7.45
C PRO A 88 -5.48 -29.28 -6.21
N HIS A 89 -4.58 -28.49 -5.64
CA HIS A 89 -3.89 -28.89 -4.42
C HIS A 89 -4.82 -28.77 -3.21
N GLN A 90 -4.91 -29.85 -2.43
CA GLN A 90 -5.76 -29.93 -1.25
C GLN A 90 -4.93 -29.71 0.01
N SER A 91 -5.26 -28.66 0.76
CA SER A 91 -4.65 -28.38 2.06
C SER A 91 -5.67 -27.71 2.97
N PHE A 92 -5.63 -28.06 4.26
CA PHE A 92 -6.43 -27.44 5.31
C PHE A 92 -5.77 -26.17 5.87
N THR A 93 -4.53 -25.88 5.49
CA THR A 93 -3.81 -24.68 5.95
C THR A 93 -4.36 -23.44 5.25
N ASN A 94 -5.30 -22.75 5.91
CA ASN A 94 -5.88 -21.52 5.40
C ASN A 94 -5.17 -20.25 5.88
N ILE A 95 -4.45 -20.30 7.00
CA ILE A 95 -3.71 -19.17 7.56
C ILE A 95 -2.32 -19.62 7.99
N SER A 96 -1.29 -18.82 7.69
CA SER A 96 0.08 -19.13 8.10
C SER A 96 0.95 -17.87 8.11
N THR A 97 2.10 -17.94 8.80
CA THR A 97 3.13 -16.89 8.76
C THR A 97 4.08 -17.13 7.59
N PRO A 98 4.48 -16.08 6.86
CA PRO A 98 5.34 -16.20 5.69
C PRO A 98 6.74 -16.66 6.10
N LEU A 99 7.42 -17.38 5.20
CA LEU A 99 8.82 -17.72 5.41
C LEU A 99 9.70 -16.45 5.33
N PRO A 100 10.82 -16.38 6.07
CA PRO A 100 11.72 -15.23 6.02
C PRO A 100 12.22 -14.90 4.58
N GLN A 101 12.45 -15.93 3.76
CA GLN A 101 12.83 -15.73 2.35
C GLN A 101 11.68 -15.13 1.52
N ALA A 102 10.43 -15.50 1.81
CA ALA A 102 9.28 -14.94 1.12
C ALA A 102 9.06 -13.47 1.50
N VAL A 103 9.27 -13.12 2.78
CA VAL A 103 9.19 -11.73 3.25
C VAL A 103 10.24 -10.86 2.54
N SER A 104 11.50 -11.30 2.52
CA SER A 104 12.57 -10.57 1.84
C SER A 104 12.32 -10.44 0.33
N ALA A 105 11.86 -11.50 -0.33
CA ALA A 105 11.49 -11.44 -1.75
C ALA A 105 10.33 -10.47 -2.03
N ALA A 106 9.32 -10.42 -1.16
CA ALA A 106 8.21 -9.49 -1.28
C ALA A 106 8.66 -8.03 -1.06
N ILE A 107 9.52 -7.78 -0.06
CA ILE A 107 10.10 -6.46 0.19
C ILE A 107 10.94 -5.99 -1.00
N ALA A 108 11.74 -6.87 -1.61
CA ALA A 108 12.55 -6.53 -2.77
C ALA A 108 11.72 -6.10 -3.99
N LYS A 109 10.48 -6.57 -4.11
CA LYS A 109 9.54 -6.16 -5.17
C LYS A 109 8.78 -4.88 -4.85
N GLN A 110 8.88 -4.34 -3.64
CA GLN A 110 8.18 -3.10 -3.29
C GLN A 110 8.67 -1.95 -4.16
N PRO A 111 7.76 -1.14 -4.73
CA PRO A 111 8.16 0.07 -5.42
C PRO A 111 8.88 0.98 -4.43
N LYS A 112 10.12 1.38 -4.78
CA LYS A 112 10.89 2.32 -3.99
C LYS A 112 10.08 3.61 -3.87
N PRO A 113 9.86 4.15 -2.66
CA PRO A 113 9.20 5.44 -2.53
C PRO A 113 9.96 6.45 -3.39
N PRO A 114 9.25 7.38 -4.07
CA PRO A 114 9.92 8.46 -4.77
C PRO A 114 10.84 9.13 -3.77
N VAL A 115 12.14 9.16 -4.07
CA VAL A 115 13.09 9.95 -3.29
C VAL A 115 12.56 11.37 -3.41
N GLN A 116 11.98 11.87 -2.32
CA GLN A 116 11.76 13.30 -2.19
C GLN A 116 13.16 13.87 -2.19
N SER A 117 13.63 14.25 -3.37
CA SER A 117 14.72 15.18 -3.51
C SER A 117 14.15 16.45 -2.90
N SER A 118 14.28 16.59 -1.58
CA SER A 118 14.42 17.90 -1.01
C SER A 118 15.65 18.46 -1.70
N THR A 119 15.44 19.07 -2.86
CA THR A 119 16.28 20.16 -3.30
C THR A 119 16.12 21.18 -2.19
N THR A 120 16.91 21.01 -1.12
CA THR A 120 17.27 22.10 -0.25
C THR A 120 17.88 23.08 -1.23
N HIS A 121 17.08 24.06 -1.68
CA HIS A 121 17.60 25.31 -2.20
C HIS A 121 18.41 25.87 -1.04
N ARG A 122 19.66 25.43 -0.93
CA ARG A 122 20.69 26.06 -0.15
C ARG A 122 20.94 27.34 -0.92
N SER A 123 20.11 28.34 -0.66
CA SER A 123 20.29 29.70 -1.14
C SER A 123 21.71 30.07 -0.74
N GLY A 124 22.59 30.07 -1.74
CA GLY A 124 23.91 30.65 -1.62
C GLY A 124 23.70 32.11 -1.27
N PHE A 125 24.05 32.49 -0.05
CA PHE A 125 24.42 33.86 0.24
C PHE A 125 25.74 34.11 -0.51
N GLY A 126 25.62 34.50 -1.77
CA GLY A 126 26.75 34.70 -2.67
C GLY A 126 26.39 35.68 -3.77
N SER A 127 26.86 36.92 -3.57
CA SER A 127 27.16 37.97 -4.57
C SER A 127 26.08 39.02 -4.90
N THR A 128 26.39 40.27 -4.53
CA THR A 128 26.63 41.41 -5.47
C THR A 128 27.66 42.35 -4.78
N SER A 129 28.89 42.50 -5.27
CA SER A 129 29.40 43.39 -6.34
C SER A 129 29.86 44.81 -5.90
N ARG A 130 31.21 45.01 -5.91
CA ARG A 130 32.01 46.08 -6.58
C ARG A 130 32.43 47.39 -5.85
N SER A 131 33.71 47.73 -6.09
CA SER A 131 34.45 49.03 -6.05
C SER A 131 34.79 49.63 -4.66
N SER A 132 35.98 50.15 -4.35
CA SER A 132 37.10 50.68 -5.15
C SER A 132 38.43 50.59 -4.36
N TRP A 133 39.53 50.27 -5.04
CA TRP A 133 40.92 50.43 -4.59
C TRP A 133 41.55 51.47 -5.52
N GLY A 134 42.12 52.54 -4.98
CA GLY A 134 42.79 53.56 -5.78
C GLY A 134 43.11 54.82 -4.98
N GLY A 135 44.30 54.85 -4.40
CA GLY A 135 44.88 56.08 -3.89
C GLY A 135 45.31 57.01 -5.02
N ILE A 136 45.34 58.31 -4.74
CA ILE A 136 46.04 59.33 -5.51
C ILE A 136 46.83 60.14 -4.49
N GLY A 137 48.14 60.25 -4.74
CA GLY A 137 49.02 61.16 -4.04
C GLY A 137 48.90 62.58 -4.59
N SER A 138 49.21 63.54 -3.74
CA SER A 138 49.88 64.80 -4.05
C SER A 138 50.52 65.30 -2.77
#